data_AF-A0A397FXM6-F1
#
_entry.id   AF-A0A397FXM6-F1
#
_cell.length_a   1.000
_cell.length_b   1.000
_cell.length_c   1.000
_cell.angle_alpha   90.00
_cell.angle_beta   90.00
_cell.angle_gamma   90.00
#
_symmetry.space_group_name_H-M   'P 1'
#
loop_
_entity.id
_entity.type
_entity.pdbx_description
1 polymer ?
#
loop_
_entity_poly.entity_id
_entity_poly.type
_entity_poly.pdbx_seq_one_letter_code
_entity_poly.pdbx_strand_id
1 'polypeptide(L)'
;AGTCRGLLRVQTEAQWLQSGLPVHVFRVGGIYGPGRGVIAQIQQGVARRIIDLPDKVFNRVHVDDIVNILLQSVALPNPGSIYNVVDDEPATGFDVVTYACGLMQVPPPSPISWADAEATMSAMGKSFFEETKRVSNAKVKAELGVAFLYPTYREGLAAQLAQEADDDILPASTSPHAAQPPLTSRRRGRTHVCFVVNRGALKTEPFLDLRAVCANLTRRFDGCVQFVPVSCSLSDQIPPSQLHGEPAQLFDAALAAVTSAAAMGPLDLVILPLFIGNSGAITEFIPTTIDAAQRTRSAHNVPALRYSMGRCLVDISKPSDNRVARILALKVHALCTKHQDAAGGVRVLVVDHGTANKEVHLSRDLIGSQLAKLLGNTVDAVETASMEGLGKDFNEPLLATAFDQYEMHSGLVIVALLYLSSDQHTGAGGDIDGIVQRIKASHPNLDVAVTSPLGSHPILTDMLTDRYFEAIKDW
;
A
#
# COMPACT_ATOMS: atom_id res chain seq x y z
N ALA A 1 28.29 19.83 16.39
CA ALA A 1 27.29 19.13 17.22
C ALA A 1 26.29 18.44 16.30
N GLY A 2 25.81 17.24 16.62
CA GLY A 2 24.83 16.54 15.77
C GLY A 2 23.42 17.11 15.96
N THR A 3 22.58 17.06 14.91
CA THR A 3 21.14 17.32 15.02
C THR A 3 20.49 16.47 16.12
N CYS A 4 19.42 16.97 16.74
CA CYS A 4 18.62 16.22 17.73
C CYS A 4 18.19 14.84 17.19
N ARG A 5 17.73 14.80 15.93
CA ARG A 5 17.40 13.55 15.21
C ARG A 5 18.62 12.61 15.07
N GLY A 6 19.79 13.16 14.78
CA GLY A 6 21.02 12.38 14.68
C GLY A 6 21.43 11.75 16.02
N LEU A 7 21.28 12.49 17.11
CA LEU A 7 21.56 11.99 18.47
C LEU A 7 20.58 10.89 18.89
N LEU A 8 19.28 11.09 18.67
CA LEU A 8 18.25 10.07 18.93
C LEU A 8 18.53 8.78 18.15
N ARG A 9 18.94 8.87 16.89
CA ARG A 9 19.32 7.68 16.11
C ARG A 9 20.48 6.93 16.75
N VAL A 10 21.55 7.61 17.13
CA VAL A 10 22.71 6.98 17.78
C VAL A 10 22.31 6.32 19.09
N GLN A 11 21.44 6.96 19.88
CA GLN A 11 20.91 6.39 21.11
C GLN A 11 20.11 5.10 20.85
N THR A 12 19.20 5.11 19.87
CA THR A 12 18.42 3.94 19.49
C THR A 12 19.30 2.81 18.96
N GLU A 13 20.28 3.11 18.11
CA GLU A 13 21.25 2.12 17.62
C GLU A 13 22.02 1.48 18.79
N ALA A 14 22.48 2.28 19.76
CA ALA A 14 23.18 1.77 20.95
C ALA A 14 22.29 0.86 21.81
N GLN A 15 21.02 1.21 22.01
CA GLN A 15 20.05 0.39 22.75
C GLN A 15 19.86 -0.98 22.08
N TRP A 16 19.72 -1.02 20.75
CA TRP A 16 19.62 -2.28 20.02
C TRP A 16 20.89 -3.12 20.13
N LEU A 17 22.06 -2.50 19.98
CA LEU A 17 23.34 -3.20 20.11
C LEU A 17 23.56 -3.77 21.52
N GLN A 18 22.94 -3.19 22.55
CA GLN A 18 23.00 -3.65 23.95
C GLN A 18 21.91 -4.68 24.31
N SER A 19 21.01 -5.02 23.39
CA SER A 19 19.88 -5.92 23.66
C SER A 19 20.26 -7.40 23.88
N GLY A 20 21.50 -7.78 23.58
CA GLY A 20 21.94 -9.19 23.58
C GLY A 20 21.49 -10.00 22.36
N LEU A 21 20.79 -9.37 21.40
CA LEU A 21 20.41 -9.98 20.13
C LEU A 21 21.51 -9.82 19.06
N PRO A 22 21.55 -10.69 18.02
CA PRO A 22 22.52 -10.59 16.94
C PRO A 22 22.15 -9.46 15.95
N VAL A 23 22.23 -8.21 16.41
CA VAL A 23 21.76 -7.03 15.66
C VAL A 23 22.72 -6.64 14.54
N HIS A 24 22.17 -6.29 13.37
CA HIS A 24 22.89 -5.56 12.31
C HIS A 24 22.22 -4.19 12.11
N VAL A 25 23.02 -3.15 11.93
CA VAL A 25 22.52 -1.78 11.71
C VAL A 25 22.83 -1.35 10.28
N PHE A 26 21.79 -1.05 9.51
CA PHE A 26 21.92 -0.51 8.15
C PHE A 26 21.48 0.94 8.11
N ARG A 27 22.41 1.85 7.83
CA ARG A 27 22.17 3.29 7.67
C ARG A 27 21.93 3.59 6.20
N VAL A 28 20.66 3.58 5.80
CA VAL A 28 20.23 3.71 4.40
C VAL A 28 20.19 5.19 3.98
N GLY A 29 20.72 5.49 2.78
CA GLY A 29 20.59 6.78 2.12
C GLY A 29 19.18 7.05 1.56
N GLY A 30 19.04 8.08 0.72
CA GLY A 30 17.79 8.30 -0.02
C GLY A 30 17.50 7.15 -0.98
N ILE A 31 16.34 6.49 -0.85
CA ILE A 31 16.01 5.30 -1.64
C ILE A 31 15.37 5.73 -2.97
N TYR A 32 15.92 5.24 -4.08
CA TYR A 32 15.33 5.38 -5.42
C TYR A 32 15.18 4.01 -6.10
N GLY A 33 14.48 3.95 -7.24
CA GLY A 33 14.05 2.74 -7.92
C GLY A 33 12.58 2.81 -8.32
N PRO A 34 12.01 1.75 -8.92
CA PRO A 34 10.68 1.78 -9.52
C PRO A 34 9.59 2.40 -8.64
N GLY A 35 8.87 3.38 -9.18
CA GLY A 35 7.77 4.08 -8.50
C GLY A 35 8.19 5.02 -7.36
N ARG A 36 9.49 5.31 -7.20
CA ARG A 36 10.00 6.26 -6.19
C ARG A 36 11.19 7.06 -6.71
N GLY A 37 11.60 8.07 -5.94
CA GLY A 37 12.76 8.89 -6.27
C GLY A 37 12.47 9.94 -7.35
N VAL A 38 13.51 10.37 -8.07
CA VAL A 38 13.45 11.55 -8.93
C VAL A 38 12.59 11.35 -10.19
N ILE A 39 12.60 10.16 -10.79
CA ILE A 39 11.78 9.86 -11.99
C ILE A 39 10.30 9.98 -11.63
N ALA A 40 9.87 9.36 -10.52
CA ALA A 40 8.50 9.48 -10.02
C ALA A 40 8.11 10.94 -9.70
N GLN A 41 9.02 11.73 -9.12
CA GLN A 41 8.77 13.15 -8.86
C GLN A 41 8.62 13.98 -10.15
N ILE A 42 9.37 13.64 -11.20
CA ILE A 42 9.26 14.29 -12.52
C ILE A 42 7.91 13.93 -13.16
N GLN A 43 7.54 12.65 -13.18
CA GLN A 43 6.24 12.18 -13.70
C GLN A 43 5.05 12.85 -12.99
N GLN A 44 5.17 13.11 -11.69
CA GLN A 44 4.14 13.79 -10.88
C GLN A 44 4.15 15.32 -10.99
N GLY A 45 5.13 15.90 -11.69
CA GLY A 45 5.27 17.35 -11.82
C GLY A 45 5.68 18.07 -10.52
N VAL A 46 6.27 17.35 -9.56
CA VAL A 46 6.68 17.90 -8.25
C VAL A 46 8.20 18.01 -8.08
N ALA A 47 8.98 17.57 -9.06
CA ALA A 47 10.43 17.68 -9.06
C ALA A 47 10.89 19.16 -9.02
N ARG A 48 11.91 19.44 -8.20
CA ARG A 48 12.45 20.80 -8.01
C ARG A 48 13.91 20.85 -8.40
N ARG A 49 14.31 21.90 -9.12
CA ARG A 49 15.70 22.13 -9.55
C ARG A 49 16.28 23.37 -8.86
N ILE A 50 16.86 23.16 -7.68
CA ILE A 50 17.44 24.20 -6.83
C ILE A 50 18.87 24.50 -7.30
N ILE A 51 19.20 25.77 -7.57
CA ILE A 51 20.45 26.14 -8.27
C ILE A 51 21.57 26.72 -7.41
N ASP A 52 21.26 27.26 -6.25
CA ASP A 52 22.15 28.08 -5.40
C ASP A 52 22.73 27.28 -4.22
N LEU A 53 22.74 25.95 -4.32
CA LEU A 53 23.30 25.03 -3.32
C LEU A 53 24.29 24.01 -3.92
N PRO A 54 25.40 24.46 -4.55
CA PRO A 54 26.30 23.57 -5.30
C PRO A 54 27.02 22.53 -4.43
N ASP A 55 27.28 22.84 -3.15
CA ASP A 55 27.94 21.92 -2.22
C ASP A 55 26.98 20.96 -1.52
N LYS A 56 25.67 21.10 -1.76
CA LYS A 56 24.62 20.31 -1.11
C LYS A 56 24.42 18.97 -1.81
N VAL A 57 25.28 18.01 -1.47
CA VAL A 57 25.18 16.64 -1.96
C VAL A 57 24.32 15.75 -1.07
N PHE A 58 23.64 14.79 -1.68
CA PHE A 58 22.83 13.79 -1.03
C PHE A 58 23.34 12.40 -1.39
N ASN A 59 23.44 11.51 -0.40
CA ASN A 59 23.71 10.09 -0.64
C ASN A 59 22.39 9.38 -0.92
N ARG A 60 22.42 8.42 -1.83
CA ARG A 60 21.25 7.65 -2.25
C ARG A 60 21.63 6.20 -2.48
N VAL A 61 20.66 5.33 -2.71
CA VAL A 61 20.89 3.93 -3.03
C VAL A 61 19.69 3.38 -3.78
N HIS A 62 19.94 2.52 -4.77
CA HIS A 62 18.87 1.83 -5.47
C HIS A 62 18.24 0.77 -4.56
N VAL A 63 16.92 0.58 -4.66
CA VAL A 63 16.18 -0.39 -3.85
C VAL A 63 16.75 -1.80 -3.95
N ASP A 64 17.16 -2.24 -5.15
CA ASP A 64 17.73 -3.57 -5.35
C ASP A 64 19.10 -3.76 -4.69
N ASP A 65 19.90 -2.70 -4.59
CA ASP A 65 21.18 -2.77 -3.87
C ASP A 65 20.99 -2.89 -2.36
N ILE A 66 19.92 -2.29 -1.81
CA ILE A 66 19.53 -2.55 -0.42
C ILE A 66 19.22 -4.03 -0.23
N VAL A 67 18.41 -4.61 -1.13
CA VAL A 67 18.04 -6.03 -1.07
C VAL A 67 19.27 -6.92 -1.19
N ASN A 68 20.17 -6.63 -2.14
CA ASN A 68 21.42 -7.36 -2.33
C ASN A 68 22.28 -7.34 -1.05
N ILE A 69 22.47 -6.17 -0.44
CA ILE A 69 23.22 -6.02 0.82
C ILE A 69 22.60 -6.83 1.96
N LEU A 70 21.28 -6.78 2.11
CA LEU A 70 20.58 -7.51 3.16
C LEU A 70 20.70 -9.03 2.97
N LEU A 71 20.55 -9.51 1.73
CA LEU A 71 20.72 -10.92 1.40
C LEU A 71 22.15 -11.40 1.69
N GLN A 72 23.17 -10.61 1.34
CA GLN A 72 24.56 -10.94 1.68
C GLN A 72 24.82 -10.89 3.18
N SER A 73 24.25 -9.93 3.91
CA SER A 73 24.40 -9.89 5.37
C SER A 73 23.73 -11.07 6.09
N VAL A 74 22.66 -11.61 5.52
CA VAL A 74 22.04 -12.84 6.04
C VAL A 74 22.92 -14.05 5.75
N ALA A 75 23.54 -14.11 4.57
CA ALA A 75 24.44 -15.19 4.18
C ALA A 75 25.79 -15.17 4.93
N LEU A 76 26.28 -13.98 5.28
CA LEU A 76 27.54 -13.72 5.98
C LEU A 76 27.27 -12.88 7.25
N PRO A 77 26.66 -13.48 8.29
CA PRO A 77 26.24 -12.74 9.46
C PRO A 77 27.45 -12.21 10.24
N ASN A 78 27.51 -10.88 10.41
CA ASN A 78 28.47 -10.20 11.28
C ASN A 78 27.78 -9.31 12.33
N PRO A 79 27.13 -9.90 13.36
CA PRO A 79 26.36 -9.14 14.35
C PRO A 79 27.18 -8.05 15.05
N GLY A 80 26.52 -6.96 15.41
CA GLY A 80 27.14 -5.74 15.92
C GLY A 80 27.60 -4.78 14.80
N SER A 81 27.59 -5.22 13.55
CA SER A 81 28.06 -4.39 12.45
C SER A 81 27.10 -3.29 12.06
N ILE A 82 27.66 -2.11 11.86
CA ILE A 82 27.00 -0.93 11.30
C ILE A 82 27.50 -0.73 9.87
N TYR A 83 26.60 -0.70 8.90
CA TYR A 83 26.89 -0.50 7.47
C TYR A 83 26.16 0.73 6.95
N ASN A 84 26.86 1.59 6.20
CA ASN A 84 26.21 2.63 5.41
C ASN A 84 25.78 2.03 4.07
N VAL A 85 24.51 2.21 3.73
CA VAL A 85 23.90 1.65 2.52
C VAL A 85 23.61 2.80 1.57
N VAL A 86 24.64 3.14 0.79
CA VAL A 86 24.66 4.22 -0.20
C VAL A 86 25.43 3.77 -1.44
N ASP A 87 25.06 4.32 -2.60
CA ASP A 87 25.80 4.21 -3.85
C ASP A 87 27.15 4.95 -3.78
N ASP A 88 27.92 4.92 -4.87
CA ASP A 88 29.27 5.46 -4.96
C ASP A 88 29.32 6.97 -5.28
N GLU A 89 28.20 7.58 -5.67
CA GLU A 89 28.16 8.95 -6.19
C GLU A 89 27.16 9.85 -5.42
N PRO A 90 27.59 10.44 -4.28
CA PRO A 90 26.86 11.54 -3.67
C PRO A 90 26.80 12.72 -4.64
N ALA A 91 25.60 13.15 -5.01
CA ALA A 91 25.39 14.21 -5.99
C ALA A 91 24.34 15.24 -5.52
N THR A 92 24.32 16.41 -6.15
CA THR A 92 23.33 17.45 -5.83
C THR A 92 21.94 17.04 -6.31
N GLY A 93 20.89 17.62 -5.72
CA GLY A 93 19.53 17.45 -6.26
C GLY A 93 19.41 17.97 -7.69
N PHE A 94 20.13 19.06 -8.01
CA PHE A 94 20.19 19.64 -9.34
C PHE A 94 20.70 18.66 -10.39
N ASP A 95 21.86 18.03 -10.15
CA ASP A 95 22.49 17.12 -11.12
C ASP A 95 21.64 15.89 -11.39
N VAL A 96 21.01 15.35 -10.34
CA VAL A 96 20.18 14.16 -10.42
C VAL A 96 18.88 14.43 -11.19
N VAL A 97 18.20 15.55 -10.88
CA VAL A 97 16.99 15.98 -11.63
C VAL A 97 17.33 16.24 -13.09
N THR A 98 18.43 16.96 -13.35
CA THR A 98 18.85 17.30 -14.71
C THR A 98 19.18 16.05 -15.52
N TYR A 99 19.92 15.11 -14.93
CA TYR A 99 20.23 13.84 -15.56
C TYR A 99 18.97 13.00 -15.82
N ALA A 100 18.06 12.90 -14.85
CA ALA A 100 16.81 12.16 -14.99
C ALA A 100 15.91 12.73 -16.10
N CYS A 101 15.76 14.06 -16.18
CA CYS A 101 15.02 14.70 -17.27
C CYS A 101 15.65 14.43 -18.64
N GLY A 102 16.99 14.48 -18.73
CA GLY A 102 17.71 14.14 -19.96
C GLY A 102 17.49 12.69 -20.38
N LEU A 103 17.53 11.76 -19.41
CA LEU A 103 17.27 10.34 -19.63
C LEU A 103 15.83 10.09 -20.10
N MET A 104 14.84 10.79 -19.52
CA MET A 104 13.43 10.73 -19.89
C MET A 104 13.07 11.51 -21.16
N GLN A 105 14.01 12.25 -21.74
CA GLN A 105 13.79 13.16 -22.88
C GLN A 105 12.70 14.22 -22.63
N VAL A 106 12.58 14.71 -21.40
CA VAL A 106 11.63 15.78 -21.02
C VAL A 106 12.38 17.06 -20.63
N PRO A 107 11.78 18.25 -20.82
CA PRO A 107 12.41 19.49 -20.39
C PRO A 107 12.57 19.52 -18.85
N PRO A 108 13.73 19.92 -18.32
CA PRO A 108 13.93 20.03 -16.88
C PRO A 108 13.06 21.15 -16.29
N PRO A 109 12.58 21.02 -15.04
CA PRO A 109 11.86 22.10 -14.36
C PRO A 109 12.64 23.42 -14.35
N SER A 110 11.92 24.53 -14.34
CA SER A 110 12.54 25.86 -14.19
C SER A 110 13.43 25.90 -12.95
N PRO A 111 14.61 26.52 -13.05
CA PRO A 111 15.51 26.62 -11.91
C PRO A 111 14.89 27.54 -10.86
N ILE A 112 15.00 27.17 -9.60
CA ILE A 112 14.49 27.96 -8.46
C ILE A 112 15.61 28.21 -7.44
N SER A 113 15.52 29.33 -6.72
CA SER A 113 16.43 29.59 -5.60
C SER A 113 16.09 28.70 -4.40
N TRP A 114 17.04 28.56 -3.48
CA TRP A 114 16.81 27.89 -2.20
C TRP A 114 15.71 28.60 -1.42
N ALA A 115 15.69 29.94 -1.43
CA ALA A 115 14.67 30.72 -0.72
C ALA A 115 13.25 30.38 -1.21
N ASP A 116 13.05 30.29 -2.52
CA ASP A 116 11.75 29.93 -3.11
C ASP A 116 11.38 28.47 -2.81
N ALA A 117 12.36 27.58 -2.86
CA ALA A 117 12.16 26.18 -2.52
C ALA A 117 11.78 26.03 -1.04
N GLU A 118 12.49 26.71 -0.14
CA GLU A 118 12.30 26.67 1.31
C GLU A 118 10.93 27.22 1.74
N ALA A 119 10.46 28.29 1.10
CA ALA A 119 9.16 28.89 1.39
C ALA A 119 7.99 27.90 1.22
N THR A 120 8.15 26.92 0.33
CA THR A 120 7.14 25.90 -0.01
C THR A 120 7.49 24.50 0.51
N MET A 121 8.52 24.36 1.34
CA MET A 121 8.93 23.09 1.95
C MET A 121 8.34 22.91 3.35
N SER A 122 7.91 21.69 3.66
CA SER A 122 7.58 21.29 5.03
C SER A 122 8.81 21.36 5.94
N ALA A 123 8.60 21.49 7.25
CA ALA A 123 9.68 21.45 8.25
C ALA A 123 10.57 20.20 8.09
N MET A 124 9.97 19.05 7.75
CA MET A 124 10.71 17.82 7.46
C MET A 124 11.58 17.95 6.20
N GLY A 125 11.05 18.55 5.13
CA GLY A 125 11.81 18.83 3.91
C GLY A 125 13.04 19.70 4.19
N LYS A 126 12.86 20.78 4.97
CA LYS A 126 13.95 21.69 5.39
C LYS A 126 15.05 20.96 6.17
N SER A 127 14.69 20.00 7.03
CA SER A 127 15.65 19.23 7.83
C SER A 127 16.67 18.42 7.01
N PHE A 128 16.38 18.10 5.74
CA PHE A 128 17.36 17.45 4.86
C PHE A 128 18.42 18.43 4.35
N PHE A 129 18.12 19.72 4.37
CA PHE A 129 19.00 20.80 3.94
C PHE A 129 19.83 21.41 5.07
N GLU A 130 19.55 21.07 6.33
CA GLU A 130 20.33 21.52 7.51
C GLU A 130 21.77 20.95 7.54
N GLU A 131 21.98 19.72 7.08
CA GLU A 131 23.28 19.05 7.16
C GLU A 131 23.68 18.42 5.82
N THR A 132 24.95 18.49 5.45
CA THR A 132 25.50 17.79 4.29
C THR A 132 26.52 16.76 4.78
N LYS A 133 26.33 15.50 4.40
CA LYS A 133 27.20 14.38 4.79
C LYS A 133 27.60 13.63 3.53
N ARG A 134 28.89 13.36 3.34
CA ARG A 134 29.39 12.37 2.38
C ARG A 134 29.73 11.12 3.17
N VAL A 135 29.13 10.00 2.82
CA VAL A 135 29.28 8.75 3.59
C VAL A 135 29.90 7.67 2.71
N SER A 136 30.78 6.87 3.30
CA SER A 136 31.46 5.78 2.61
C SER A 136 30.69 4.48 2.76
N ASN A 137 30.56 3.72 1.67
CA ASN A 137 30.06 2.35 1.61
C ASN A 137 31.19 1.29 1.61
N ALA A 138 32.46 1.70 1.81
CA ALA A 138 33.60 0.80 1.70
C ALA A 138 33.49 -0.43 2.63
N LYS A 139 32.96 -0.22 3.85
CA LYS A 139 32.76 -1.29 4.82
C LYS A 139 31.77 -2.35 4.34
N VAL A 140 30.64 -1.94 3.75
CA VAL A 140 29.62 -2.91 3.28
C VAL A 140 30.15 -3.72 2.10
N LYS A 141 30.93 -3.10 1.21
CA LYS A 141 31.60 -3.80 0.10
C LYS A 141 32.67 -4.77 0.59
N ALA A 142 33.50 -4.36 1.54
CA ALA A 142 34.61 -5.16 2.05
C ALA A 142 34.15 -6.36 2.88
N GLU A 143 33.20 -6.16 3.80
CA GLU A 143 32.79 -7.21 4.75
C GLU A 143 31.74 -8.15 4.17
N LEU A 144 30.83 -7.66 3.32
CA LEU A 144 29.76 -8.49 2.73
C LEU A 144 30.07 -8.95 1.31
N GLY A 145 31.20 -8.53 0.70
CA GLY A 145 31.57 -8.91 -0.66
C GLY A 145 30.58 -8.44 -1.73
N VAL A 146 29.78 -7.40 -1.44
CA VAL A 146 28.70 -6.94 -2.32
C VAL A 146 29.28 -6.16 -3.50
N ALA A 147 29.04 -6.66 -4.71
CA ALA A 147 29.09 -5.86 -5.92
C ALA A 147 27.74 -5.16 -6.13
N PHE A 148 27.77 -3.83 -6.24
CA PHE A 148 26.54 -3.05 -6.42
C PHE A 148 26.03 -3.26 -7.85
N LEU A 149 24.74 -3.54 -7.98
CA LEU A 149 24.03 -3.63 -9.25
C LEU A 149 24.00 -2.26 -9.93
N TYR A 150 23.83 -1.20 -9.12
CA TYR A 150 23.80 0.17 -9.57
C TYR A 150 24.82 0.99 -8.76
N PRO A 151 26.10 0.99 -9.17
CA PRO A 151 27.17 1.68 -8.46
C PRO A 151 26.90 3.17 -8.31
N THR A 152 26.24 3.82 -9.27
CA THR A 152 25.82 5.21 -9.17
C THR A 152 24.33 5.38 -9.49
N TYR A 153 23.83 6.58 -9.19
CA TYR A 153 22.48 6.98 -9.58
C TYR A 153 22.26 6.94 -11.10
N ARG A 154 23.31 6.98 -11.92
CA ARG A 154 23.19 7.02 -13.37
C ARG A 154 22.70 5.70 -13.94
N GLU A 155 23.35 4.60 -13.56
CA GLU A 155 22.95 3.26 -13.98
C GLU A 155 21.60 2.90 -13.35
N GLY A 156 21.39 3.24 -12.08
CA GLY A 156 20.14 2.92 -11.39
C GLY A 156 18.93 3.68 -11.96
N LEU A 157 19.07 4.95 -12.33
CA LEU A 157 17.97 5.68 -12.99
C LEU A 157 17.73 5.18 -14.42
N ALA A 158 18.78 4.80 -15.16
CA ALA A 158 18.64 4.19 -16.47
C ALA A 158 17.87 2.87 -16.40
N ALA A 159 18.21 2.01 -15.43
CA ALA A 159 17.52 0.75 -15.20
C ALA A 159 16.08 0.96 -14.70
N GLN A 160 15.86 1.90 -13.78
CA GLN A 160 14.52 2.28 -13.34
C GLN A 160 13.66 2.73 -14.52
N LEU A 161 14.17 3.62 -15.38
CA LEU A 161 13.40 4.10 -16.53
C LEU A 161 13.15 2.99 -17.53
N ALA A 162 14.11 2.11 -17.81
CA ALA A 162 13.90 0.97 -18.69
C ALA A 162 12.83 0.03 -18.15
N GLN A 163 12.86 -0.27 -16.85
CA GLN A 163 11.86 -1.10 -16.19
C GLN A 163 10.46 -0.45 -16.20
N GLU A 164 10.38 0.86 -15.96
CA GLU A 164 9.11 1.60 -16.01
C GLU A 164 8.62 1.79 -17.46
N ALA A 165 9.52 1.88 -18.46
CA ALA A 165 9.16 1.96 -19.87
C ALA A 165 8.65 0.61 -20.41
N ASP A 166 9.22 -0.51 -19.97
CA ASP A 166 8.68 -1.84 -20.27
C ASP A 166 7.28 -2.04 -19.65
N ASP A 167 7.00 -1.39 -18.51
CA ASP A 167 5.67 -1.31 -17.91
C ASP A 167 4.71 -0.39 -18.72
N ASP A 168 5.22 0.70 -19.34
CA ASP A 168 4.46 1.66 -20.18
C ASP A 168 4.30 1.25 -21.67
N ILE A 169 5.13 0.32 -22.18
CA ILE A 169 5.08 -0.22 -23.56
C ILE A 169 4.01 -1.33 -23.70
N LEU A 170 3.31 -1.70 -22.63
CA LEU A 170 2.02 -2.38 -22.77
C LEU A 170 1.01 -1.40 -23.39
N PRO A 171 0.63 -1.55 -24.68
CA PRO A 171 -0.29 -0.61 -25.28
C PRO A 171 -1.66 -0.76 -24.63
N ALA A 172 -2.35 0.38 -24.50
CA ALA A 172 -3.81 0.40 -24.47
C ALA A 172 -4.32 -0.43 -25.66
N SER A 173 -4.88 -1.61 -25.36
CA SER A 173 -5.71 -2.45 -26.22
C SER A 173 -5.36 -2.46 -27.72
N THR A 174 -4.44 -3.31 -28.13
CA THR A 174 -4.69 -4.25 -29.24
C THR A 174 -3.98 -5.55 -28.94
N SER A 175 -4.73 -6.65 -28.77
CA SER A 175 -4.15 -7.98 -28.74
C SER A 175 -3.37 -8.24 -30.02
N PRO A 176 -2.25 -8.96 -29.93
CA PRO A 176 -2.28 -10.27 -30.55
C PRO A 176 -1.87 -11.35 -29.55
N HIS A 177 -2.58 -12.47 -29.63
CA HIS A 177 -2.17 -13.79 -29.21
C HIS A 177 -0.67 -13.93 -28.87
N ALA A 178 -0.37 -14.02 -27.58
CA ALA A 178 0.70 -14.88 -27.11
C ALA A 178 0.06 -15.83 -26.10
N ALA A 179 -0.03 -17.10 -26.48
CA ALA A 179 -0.12 -18.16 -25.49
C ALA A 179 0.90 -17.90 -24.39
N GLN A 180 0.54 -18.23 -23.14
CA GLN A 180 1.47 -18.25 -22.02
C GLN A 180 2.85 -18.76 -22.51
N PRO A 181 3.94 -18.02 -22.28
CA PRO A 181 5.23 -18.44 -22.78
C PRO A 181 5.51 -19.85 -22.27
N PRO A 182 6.03 -20.77 -23.11
CA PRO A 182 6.42 -22.08 -22.63
C PRO A 182 7.47 -21.87 -21.54
N LEU A 183 7.21 -22.48 -20.37
CA LEU A 183 8.09 -22.57 -19.23
C LEU A 183 9.49 -22.99 -19.69
N THR A 184 10.35 -22.02 -19.97
CA THR A 184 11.74 -22.26 -20.32
C THR A 184 12.61 -21.55 -19.29
N SER A 185 13.05 -22.38 -18.34
CA SER A 185 14.06 -22.14 -17.30
C SER A 185 13.69 -21.39 -16.00
N ARG A 186 12.41 -21.27 -15.63
CA ARG A 186 12.06 -20.90 -14.23
C ARG A 186 12.25 -22.11 -13.30
N ARG A 187 12.94 -21.90 -12.18
CA ARG A 187 13.16 -22.88 -11.10
C ARG A 187 11.89 -23.71 -10.86
N ARG A 188 12.03 -25.04 -10.86
CA ARG A 188 10.99 -26.03 -10.51
C ARG A 188 10.57 -25.92 -9.03
N GLY A 189 10.00 -24.80 -8.63
CA GLY A 189 9.27 -24.65 -7.37
C GLY A 189 7.78 -24.88 -7.60
N ARG A 190 7.05 -25.36 -6.58
CA ARG A 190 5.58 -25.45 -6.62
C ARG A 190 5.01 -24.05 -6.86
N THR A 191 4.29 -23.86 -7.96
CA THR A 191 3.56 -22.61 -8.22
C THR A 191 2.30 -22.61 -7.36
N HIS A 192 2.27 -21.77 -6.32
CA HIS A 192 1.07 -21.56 -5.52
C HIS A 192 0.08 -20.68 -6.30
N VAL A 193 -1.19 -21.08 -6.34
CA VAL A 193 -2.27 -20.20 -6.83
C VAL A 193 -2.82 -19.45 -5.62
N CYS A 194 -2.77 -18.13 -5.69
CA CYS A 194 -3.20 -17.25 -4.61
C CYS A 194 -4.41 -16.42 -5.07
N PHE A 195 -5.60 -16.75 -4.59
CA PHE A 195 -6.79 -15.94 -4.83
C PHE A 195 -6.78 -14.72 -3.92
N VAL A 196 -6.86 -13.51 -4.50
CA VAL A 196 -7.10 -12.27 -3.74
C VAL A 196 -8.58 -11.94 -3.91
N VAL A 197 -9.31 -11.99 -2.80
CA VAL A 197 -10.77 -12.06 -2.83
C VAL A 197 -11.38 -10.80 -2.23
N ASN A 198 -12.30 -10.15 -2.95
CA ASN A 198 -13.17 -9.12 -2.36
C ASN A 198 -14.65 -9.56 -2.42
N ARG A 199 -15.56 -8.74 -1.87
CA ARG A 199 -17.02 -9.02 -1.91
C ARG A 199 -17.57 -9.00 -3.35
N GLY A 200 -17.04 -8.11 -4.16
CA GLY A 200 -17.53 -7.77 -5.49
C GLY A 200 -18.61 -6.67 -5.49
N ALA A 201 -18.78 -6.06 -6.66
CA ALA A 201 -19.67 -4.93 -6.91
C ALA A 201 -20.09 -4.90 -8.39
N LEU A 202 -21.15 -4.15 -8.69
CA LEU A 202 -21.61 -3.88 -10.06
C LEU A 202 -20.84 -2.73 -10.74
N LYS A 203 -20.05 -1.98 -9.96
CA LYS A 203 -19.19 -0.90 -10.43
C LYS A 203 -17.82 -1.44 -10.83
N THR A 204 -17.17 -0.72 -11.73
CA THR A 204 -15.92 -1.11 -12.37
C THR A 204 -14.72 -0.93 -11.42
N GLU A 205 -14.70 0.16 -10.68
CA GLU A 205 -13.59 0.60 -9.85
C GLU A 205 -13.17 -0.45 -8.79
N PRO A 206 -14.08 -1.10 -8.04
CA PRO A 206 -13.70 -2.11 -7.06
C PRO A 206 -12.96 -3.33 -7.64
N PHE A 207 -13.27 -3.72 -8.88
CA PHE A 207 -12.58 -4.84 -9.52
C PHE A 207 -11.25 -4.40 -10.16
N LEU A 208 -11.17 -3.17 -10.68
CA LEU A 208 -9.91 -2.59 -11.16
C LEU A 208 -8.90 -2.40 -10.02
N ASP A 209 -9.34 -1.93 -8.85
CA ASP A 209 -8.51 -1.82 -7.66
C ASP A 209 -7.98 -3.20 -7.22
N LEU A 210 -8.84 -4.23 -7.25
CA LEU A 210 -8.45 -5.60 -6.95
C LEU A 210 -7.37 -6.12 -7.91
N ARG A 211 -7.50 -5.82 -9.21
CA ARG A 211 -6.47 -6.12 -10.22
C ARG A 211 -5.17 -5.37 -9.95
N ALA A 212 -5.23 -4.09 -9.61
CA ALA A 212 -4.06 -3.29 -9.27
C ALA A 212 -3.32 -3.86 -8.05
N VAL A 213 -4.05 -4.29 -7.02
CA VAL A 213 -3.48 -4.98 -5.85
C VAL A 213 -2.79 -6.29 -6.27
N CYS A 214 -3.41 -7.12 -7.12
CA CYS A 214 -2.80 -8.35 -7.62
C CYS A 214 -1.57 -8.10 -8.49
N ALA A 215 -1.57 -7.04 -9.30
CA ALA A 215 -0.40 -6.64 -10.10
C ALA A 215 0.76 -6.21 -9.20
N ASN A 216 0.48 -5.44 -8.14
CA ASN A 216 1.49 -5.05 -7.15
C ASN A 216 2.08 -6.26 -6.42
N LEU A 217 1.24 -7.23 -6.03
CA LEU A 217 1.70 -8.48 -5.43
C LEU A 217 2.53 -9.32 -6.42
N THR A 218 2.07 -9.45 -7.67
CA THR A 218 2.82 -10.18 -8.72
C THR A 218 4.21 -9.59 -8.92
N ARG A 219 4.34 -8.26 -8.99
CA ARG A 219 5.63 -7.57 -9.06
C ARG A 219 6.47 -7.83 -7.81
N ARG A 220 5.87 -7.76 -6.62
CA ARG A 220 6.57 -7.98 -5.34
C ARG A 220 7.13 -9.40 -5.19
N PHE A 221 6.45 -10.39 -5.74
CA PHE A 221 6.83 -11.81 -5.69
C PHE A 221 7.62 -12.27 -6.93
N ASP A 222 8.02 -11.36 -7.82
CA ASP A 222 8.75 -11.66 -9.06
C ASP A 222 8.08 -12.76 -9.91
N GLY A 223 6.74 -12.78 -9.91
CA GLY A 223 5.94 -13.80 -10.59
C GLY A 223 6.10 -15.24 -10.07
N CYS A 224 6.73 -15.45 -8.90
CA CYS A 224 6.85 -16.77 -8.27
C CYS A 224 5.51 -17.31 -7.75
N VAL A 225 4.54 -16.42 -7.51
CA VAL A 225 3.19 -16.73 -7.05
C VAL A 225 2.19 -16.18 -8.06
N GLN A 226 1.21 -17.01 -8.44
CA GLN A 226 0.14 -16.57 -9.32
C GLN A 226 -0.98 -15.94 -8.49
N PHE A 227 -1.06 -14.61 -8.47
CA PHE A 227 -2.16 -13.90 -7.83
C PHE A 227 -3.36 -13.78 -8.78
N VAL A 228 -4.53 -14.23 -8.34
CA VAL A 228 -5.76 -14.26 -9.14
C VAL A 228 -6.81 -13.35 -8.49
N PRO A 229 -7.19 -12.23 -9.12
CA PRO A 229 -8.23 -11.33 -8.60
C PRO A 229 -9.61 -11.96 -8.80
N VAL A 230 -10.37 -12.11 -7.72
CA VAL A 230 -11.71 -12.71 -7.77
C VAL A 230 -12.67 -12.02 -6.81
N SER A 231 -13.95 -12.00 -7.20
CA SER A 231 -15.04 -11.47 -6.36
C SER A 231 -15.91 -12.61 -5.84
N CYS A 232 -16.50 -12.45 -4.66
CA CYS A 232 -17.53 -13.39 -4.18
C CYS A 232 -18.84 -13.30 -4.98
N SER A 233 -19.17 -12.13 -5.53
CA SER A 233 -20.44 -11.89 -6.21
C SER A 233 -20.39 -10.69 -7.18
N LEU A 234 -21.41 -10.53 -8.02
CA LEU A 234 -21.77 -9.34 -8.81
C LEU A 234 -20.79 -8.87 -9.91
N SER A 235 -19.49 -9.04 -9.74
CA SER A 235 -18.51 -8.43 -10.64
C SER A 235 -18.52 -9.01 -12.05
N ASP A 236 -18.99 -10.24 -12.24
CA ASP A 236 -19.21 -10.86 -13.55
C ASP A 236 -20.27 -10.15 -14.42
N GLN A 237 -21.08 -9.29 -13.81
CA GLN A 237 -22.07 -8.47 -14.52
C GLN A 237 -21.48 -7.17 -15.08
N ILE A 238 -20.23 -6.83 -14.75
CA ILE A 238 -19.56 -5.66 -15.29
C ILE A 238 -19.18 -5.94 -16.75
N PRO A 239 -19.56 -5.09 -17.72
CA PRO A 239 -19.19 -5.28 -19.12
C PRO A 239 -17.67 -5.36 -19.29
N PRO A 240 -17.12 -6.36 -20.00
CA PRO A 240 -15.66 -6.48 -20.18
C PRO A 240 -15.00 -5.25 -20.81
N SER A 241 -15.73 -4.49 -21.63
CA SER A 241 -15.24 -3.21 -22.18
C SER A 241 -14.89 -2.17 -21.10
N GLN A 242 -15.54 -2.21 -19.94
CA GLN A 242 -15.23 -1.36 -18.79
C GLN A 242 -14.05 -1.91 -17.98
N LEU A 243 -13.69 -3.18 -18.19
CA LEU A 243 -12.60 -3.89 -17.50
C LEU A 243 -11.42 -4.14 -18.45
N HIS A 244 -11.17 -3.24 -19.39
CA HIS A 244 -10.07 -3.31 -20.36
C HIS A 244 -10.08 -4.59 -21.23
N GLY A 245 -11.27 -5.12 -21.52
CA GLY A 245 -11.47 -6.32 -22.36
C GLY A 245 -11.43 -7.63 -21.59
N GLU A 246 -10.85 -7.66 -20.39
CA GLU A 246 -10.78 -8.85 -19.55
C GLU A 246 -12.00 -8.89 -18.62
N PRO A 247 -12.83 -9.95 -18.62
CA PRO A 247 -13.97 -10.06 -17.71
C PRO A 247 -13.51 -10.22 -16.25
N ALA A 248 -14.34 -9.76 -15.32
CA ALA A 248 -14.15 -10.11 -13.92
C ALA A 248 -14.50 -11.57 -13.68
N GLN A 249 -13.86 -12.18 -12.69
CA GLN A 249 -14.10 -13.57 -12.32
C GLN A 249 -14.71 -13.66 -10.93
N LEU A 250 -15.73 -14.52 -10.80
CA LEU A 250 -16.22 -14.94 -9.50
C LEU A 250 -15.31 -16.04 -8.92
N PHE A 251 -15.24 -16.10 -7.60
CA PHE A 251 -14.38 -17.04 -6.88
C PHE A 251 -14.68 -18.51 -7.23
N ASP A 252 -15.96 -18.89 -7.30
CA ASP A 252 -16.41 -20.24 -7.64
C ASP A 252 -16.02 -20.64 -9.07
N ALA A 253 -16.24 -19.76 -10.04
CA ALA A 253 -15.87 -19.97 -11.44
C ALA A 253 -14.34 -20.08 -11.61
N ALA A 254 -13.58 -19.20 -10.96
CA ALA A 254 -12.12 -19.23 -11.00
C ALA A 254 -11.56 -20.50 -10.33
N LEU A 255 -12.11 -20.89 -9.18
CA LEU A 255 -11.75 -22.14 -8.51
C LEU A 255 -12.05 -23.36 -9.38
N ALA A 256 -13.22 -23.40 -10.02
CA ALA A 256 -13.58 -24.48 -10.95
C ALA A 256 -12.59 -24.56 -12.13
N ALA A 257 -12.20 -23.42 -12.69
CA ALA A 257 -11.22 -23.37 -13.77
C ALA A 257 -9.84 -23.89 -13.34
N VAL A 258 -9.32 -23.42 -12.20
CA VAL A 258 -8.01 -23.85 -11.68
C VAL A 258 -8.01 -25.33 -11.31
N THR A 259 -9.07 -25.80 -10.65
CA THR A 259 -9.18 -27.22 -10.26
C THR A 259 -9.34 -28.16 -11.45
N SER A 260 -10.00 -27.72 -12.53
CA SER A 260 -10.12 -28.47 -13.78
C SER A 260 -8.79 -28.52 -14.54
N ALA A 261 -8.02 -27.42 -14.55
CA ALA A 261 -6.69 -27.40 -15.16
C ALA A 261 -5.70 -28.32 -14.42
N ALA A 262 -5.84 -28.44 -13.10
CA ALA A 262 -5.03 -29.31 -12.25
C ALA A 262 -5.65 -30.71 -12.05
N ALA A 263 -6.29 -31.27 -13.08
CA ALA A 263 -7.08 -32.52 -12.99
C ALA A 263 -6.28 -33.76 -12.54
N MET A 264 -4.94 -33.75 -12.64
CA MET A 264 -4.10 -34.93 -12.38
C MET A 264 -3.04 -34.74 -11.28
N GLY A 265 -3.00 -33.59 -10.60
CA GLY A 265 -1.93 -33.25 -9.65
C GLY A 265 -2.39 -32.59 -8.35
N PRO A 266 -1.52 -32.53 -7.32
CA PRO A 266 -1.78 -31.76 -6.11
C PRO A 266 -1.87 -30.27 -6.44
N LEU A 267 -2.72 -29.56 -5.71
CA LEU A 267 -2.97 -28.13 -5.90
C LEU A 267 -2.96 -27.45 -4.52
N ASP A 268 -2.03 -26.51 -4.37
CA ASP A 268 -1.86 -25.70 -3.17
C ASP A 268 -2.49 -24.31 -3.40
N LEU A 269 -3.52 -23.98 -2.62
CA LEU A 269 -4.33 -22.77 -2.77
C LEU A 269 -4.17 -21.84 -1.58
N VAL A 270 -3.82 -20.58 -1.83
CA VAL A 270 -3.84 -19.53 -0.80
C VAL A 270 -5.03 -18.61 -1.08
N ILE A 271 -5.78 -18.26 -0.05
CA ILE A 271 -6.86 -17.28 -0.14
C ILE A 271 -6.48 -16.06 0.70
N LEU A 272 -6.38 -14.90 0.07
CA LEU A 272 -6.12 -13.63 0.72
C LEU A 272 -7.38 -12.76 0.70
N PRO A 273 -8.10 -12.64 1.84
CA PRO A 273 -9.32 -11.86 1.89
C PRO A 273 -9.02 -10.35 1.99
N LEU A 274 -9.42 -9.61 0.97
CA LEU A 274 -9.50 -8.15 0.99
C LEU A 274 -10.84 -7.73 1.61
N PHE A 275 -10.98 -7.95 2.91
CA PHE A 275 -12.18 -7.66 3.71
C PHE A 275 -11.79 -6.94 5.00
N ILE A 276 -12.64 -6.02 5.47
CA ILE A 276 -12.38 -5.31 6.73
C ILE A 276 -12.38 -6.28 7.91
N GLY A 277 -13.37 -7.17 8.03
CA GLY A 277 -13.41 -8.20 9.07
C GLY A 277 -14.08 -9.49 8.58
N ASN A 278 -14.16 -10.49 9.45
CA ASN A 278 -14.75 -11.79 9.10
C ASN A 278 -16.26 -11.67 8.87
N SER A 279 -16.65 -11.74 7.60
CA SER A 279 -18.05 -11.76 7.17
C SER A 279 -18.49 -13.18 6.79
N GLY A 280 -19.77 -13.36 6.46
CA GLY A 280 -20.27 -14.64 5.92
C GLY A 280 -19.55 -15.08 4.63
N ALA A 281 -18.99 -14.13 3.86
CA ALA A 281 -18.17 -14.46 2.70
C ALA A 281 -16.94 -15.31 3.08
N ILE A 282 -16.31 -14.95 4.20
CA ILE A 282 -15.06 -15.57 4.69
C ILE A 282 -15.35 -16.84 5.49
N THR A 283 -16.36 -16.78 6.35
CA THR A 283 -16.67 -17.83 7.32
C THR A 283 -17.53 -18.96 6.77
N GLU A 284 -18.30 -18.70 5.71
CA GLU A 284 -19.26 -19.68 5.16
C GLU A 284 -19.07 -19.90 3.65
N PHE A 285 -19.16 -18.83 2.84
CA PHE A 285 -19.20 -18.96 1.37
C PHE A 285 -17.91 -19.54 0.78
N ILE A 286 -16.74 -18.99 1.12
CA ILE A 286 -15.45 -19.47 0.59
C ILE A 286 -15.20 -20.92 1.03
N PRO A 287 -15.28 -21.29 2.33
CA PRO A 287 -15.12 -22.68 2.76
C PRO A 287 -16.09 -23.64 2.06
N THR A 288 -17.38 -23.30 1.99
CA THR A 288 -18.40 -24.14 1.33
C THR A 288 -18.10 -24.36 -0.16
N THR A 289 -17.62 -23.31 -0.83
CA THR A 289 -17.24 -23.37 -2.25
C THR A 289 -16.02 -24.28 -2.46
N ILE A 290 -15.03 -24.20 -1.58
CA ILE A 290 -13.85 -25.08 -1.62
C ILE A 290 -14.24 -26.54 -1.34
N ASP A 291 -15.09 -26.77 -0.34
CA ASP A 291 -15.57 -28.11 0.01
C ASP A 291 -16.39 -28.75 -1.12
N ALA A 292 -17.14 -27.95 -1.88
CA ALA A 292 -17.80 -28.41 -3.09
C ALA A 292 -16.79 -28.85 -4.18
N ALA A 293 -15.77 -28.04 -4.44
CA ALA A 293 -14.70 -28.40 -5.39
C ALA A 293 -13.91 -29.65 -4.94
N GLN A 294 -13.63 -29.78 -3.65
CA GLN A 294 -12.96 -30.92 -3.04
C GLN A 294 -13.77 -32.22 -3.19
N ARG A 295 -15.10 -32.16 -3.01
CA ARG A 295 -16.00 -33.32 -3.24
C ARG A 295 -15.96 -33.77 -4.70
N THR A 296 -16.01 -32.84 -5.64
CA THR A 296 -15.92 -33.15 -7.08
C THR A 296 -14.61 -33.83 -7.44
N ARG A 297 -13.48 -33.35 -6.91
CA ARG A 297 -12.16 -33.98 -7.13
C ARG A 297 -12.06 -35.38 -6.53
N SER A 298 -12.58 -35.55 -5.32
CA SER A 298 -12.61 -36.85 -4.63
C SER A 298 -13.41 -37.89 -5.41
N ALA A 299 -14.55 -37.48 -6.01
CA ALA A 299 -15.36 -38.36 -6.86
C ALA A 299 -14.62 -38.85 -8.13
N HIS A 300 -13.59 -38.13 -8.58
CA HIS A 300 -12.76 -38.48 -9.73
C HIS A 300 -11.41 -39.11 -9.33
N ASN A 301 -11.23 -39.52 -8.06
CA ASN A 301 -9.98 -40.06 -7.51
C ASN A 301 -8.77 -39.13 -7.66
N VAL A 302 -9.00 -37.82 -7.66
CA VAL A 302 -7.94 -36.80 -7.78
C VAL A 302 -7.49 -36.37 -6.37
N PRO A 303 -6.18 -36.13 -6.13
CA PRO A 303 -5.68 -35.67 -4.83
C PRO A 303 -6.41 -34.44 -4.28
N ALA A 304 -6.56 -34.42 -2.95
CA ALA A 304 -7.19 -33.34 -2.22
C ALA A 304 -6.49 -31.99 -2.44
N LEU A 305 -7.30 -30.94 -2.44
CA LEU A 305 -6.84 -29.55 -2.38
C LEU A 305 -6.20 -29.31 -1.03
N ARG A 306 -4.97 -28.82 -1.02
CA ARG A 306 -4.41 -28.19 0.16
C ARG A 306 -4.73 -26.71 0.05
N TYR A 307 -5.38 -26.14 1.05
CA TYR A 307 -5.60 -24.70 1.06
C TYR A 307 -5.33 -24.07 2.42
N SER A 308 -5.04 -22.77 2.39
CA SER A 308 -4.88 -21.94 3.58
C SER A 308 -5.50 -20.57 3.32
N MET A 309 -6.06 -19.99 4.37
CA MET A 309 -6.72 -18.69 4.32
C MET A 309 -5.94 -17.68 5.16
N GLY A 310 -5.51 -16.60 4.54
CA GLY A 310 -4.96 -15.45 5.23
C GLY A 310 -6.03 -14.73 6.04
N ARG A 311 -5.59 -13.93 7.01
CA ARG A 311 -6.48 -13.12 7.84
C ARG A 311 -7.03 -11.94 7.05
N CYS A 312 -8.20 -11.43 7.45
CA CYS A 312 -8.75 -10.18 6.96
C CYS A 312 -7.81 -8.98 7.22
N LEU A 313 -8.13 -7.83 6.62
CA LEU A 313 -7.36 -6.60 6.79
C LEU A 313 -7.37 -6.12 8.24
N VAL A 314 -8.50 -6.28 8.93
CA VAL A 314 -8.60 -6.09 10.37
C VAL A 314 -8.93 -7.44 11.02
N ASP A 315 -8.18 -7.75 12.06
CA ASP A 315 -8.36 -8.93 12.88
C ASP A 315 -8.41 -8.46 14.34
N ILE A 316 -9.61 -8.52 14.92
CA ILE A 316 -9.86 -8.03 16.27
C ILE A 316 -9.07 -8.81 17.34
N SER A 317 -8.61 -10.03 17.03
CA SER A 317 -7.75 -10.83 17.91
C SER A 317 -6.28 -10.37 17.89
N LYS A 318 -5.91 -9.52 16.93
CA LYS A 318 -4.55 -8.99 16.73
C LYS A 318 -4.56 -7.46 16.66
N PRO A 319 -5.01 -6.78 17.74
CA PRO A 319 -5.21 -5.31 17.75
C PRO A 319 -3.92 -4.50 17.62
N SER A 320 -2.75 -5.13 17.69
CA SER A 320 -1.46 -4.50 17.42
C SER A 320 -1.23 -4.19 15.94
N ASP A 321 -1.92 -4.88 15.02
CA ASP A 321 -1.89 -4.55 13.60
C ASP A 321 -2.83 -3.37 13.32
N ASN A 322 -2.25 -2.19 13.15
CA ASN A 322 -2.96 -0.93 12.94
C ASN A 322 -2.78 -0.35 11.54
N ARG A 323 -2.38 -1.17 10.57
CA ARG A 323 -1.98 -0.71 9.23
C ARG A 323 -3.11 -0.06 8.44
N VAL A 324 -4.35 -0.55 8.56
CA VAL A 324 -5.53 0.12 7.98
C VAL A 324 -5.74 1.49 8.61
N ALA A 325 -5.67 1.59 9.94
CA ALA A 325 -5.76 2.86 10.64
C ALA A 325 -4.62 3.83 10.25
N ARG A 326 -3.41 3.33 9.94
CA ARG A 326 -2.32 4.16 9.39
C ARG A 326 -2.62 4.73 8.01
N ILE A 327 -3.30 3.98 7.14
CA ILE A 327 -3.75 4.49 5.84
C ILE A 327 -4.73 5.65 6.06
N LEU A 328 -5.72 5.46 6.93
CA LEU A 328 -6.67 6.52 7.28
C LEU A 328 -5.97 7.72 7.91
N ALA A 329 -5.02 7.50 8.82
CA ALA A 329 -4.26 8.57 9.46
C ALA A 329 -3.53 9.43 8.41
N LEU A 330 -2.86 8.82 7.43
CA LEU A 330 -2.18 9.55 6.35
C LEU A 330 -3.17 10.42 5.54
N LYS A 331 -4.35 9.88 5.22
CA LYS A 331 -5.38 10.59 4.48
C LYS A 331 -5.99 11.74 5.29
N VAL A 332 -6.23 11.52 6.59
CA VAL A 332 -6.71 12.55 7.52
C VAL A 332 -5.69 13.68 7.63
N HIS A 333 -4.40 13.38 7.85
CA HIS A 333 -3.35 14.39 7.93
C HIS A 333 -3.25 15.24 6.66
N ALA A 334 -3.42 14.64 5.49
CA ALA A 334 -3.44 15.36 4.22
C ALA A 334 -4.60 16.38 4.16
N LEU A 335 -5.77 16.03 4.66
CA LEU A 335 -6.91 16.95 4.75
C LEU A 335 -6.72 18.02 5.83
N CYS A 336 -6.18 17.67 7.01
CA CYS A 336 -5.84 18.67 8.03
C CYS A 336 -4.89 19.74 7.47
N THR A 337 -3.89 19.32 6.69
CA THR A 337 -2.94 20.25 6.05
C THR A 337 -3.64 21.16 5.04
N LYS A 338 -4.58 20.61 4.25
CA LYS A 338 -5.34 21.38 3.26
C LYS A 338 -6.31 22.38 3.90
N HIS A 339 -6.79 22.08 5.10
CA HIS A 339 -7.75 22.89 5.87
C HIS A 339 -7.08 23.58 7.07
N GLN A 340 -5.78 23.85 7.03
CA GLN A 340 -5.02 24.44 8.14
C GLN A 340 -5.53 25.82 8.59
N ASP A 341 -6.22 26.54 7.71
CA ASP A 341 -6.80 27.86 7.97
C ASP A 341 -8.24 27.78 8.53
N ALA A 342 -8.81 26.58 8.65
CA ALA A 342 -10.13 26.39 9.22
C ALA A 342 -10.10 26.76 10.72
N ALA A 343 -10.95 27.69 11.12
CA ALA A 343 -11.07 28.08 12.52
C ALA A 343 -11.79 26.98 13.32
N GLY A 344 -11.22 26.62 14.48
CA GLY A 344 -11.83 25.69 15.43
C GLY A 344 -11.11 24.35 15.54
N GLY A 345 -11.76 23.42 16.23
CA GLY A 345 -11.28 22.06 16.45
C GLY A 345 -11.36 21.16 15.21
N VAL A 346 -10.61 20.05 15.21
CA VAL A 346 -10.66 19.03 14.15
C VAL A 346 -11.16 17.73 14.76
N ARG A 347 -12.29 17.21 14.26
CA ARG A 347 -12.83 15.91 14.65
C ARG A 347 -12.81 14.96 13.45
N VAL A 348 -12.70 13.66 13.72
CA VAL A 348 -12.73 12.63 12.67
C VAL A 348 -13.90 11.69 12.92
N LEU A 349 -14.61 11.35 11.85
CA LEU A 349 -15.64 10.33 11.86
C LEU A 349 -15.24 9.21 10.91
N VAL A 350 -14.91 8.03 11.44
CA VAL A 350 -14.61 6.84 10.63
C VAL A 350 -15.92 6.22 10.19
N VAL A 351 -16.11 6.13 8.87
CA VAL A 351 -17.38 5.68 8.28
C VAL A 351 -17.17 4.46 7.41
N ASP A 352 -17.90 3.40 7.71
CA ASP A 352 -18.07 2.23 6.85
C ASP A 352 -19.47 2.21 6.21
N HIS A 353 -19.75 1.21 5.39
CA HIS A 353 -21.08 1.03 4.78
C HIS A 353 -22.16 0.74 5.82
N GLY A 354 -21.80 0.10 6.93
CA GLY A 354 -22.72 -0.63 7.79
C GLY A 354 -22.68 -2.12 7.47
N THR A 355 -23.07 -2.95 8.45
CA THR A 355 -22.92 -4.39 8.32
C THR A 355 -24.00 -5.15 9.07
N ALA A 356 -24.40 -6.31 8.53
CA ALA A 356 -25.23 -7.26 9.24
C ALA A 356 -24.43 -8.14 10.23
N ASN A 357 -23.10 -8.11 10.15
CA ASN A 357 -22.18 -8.93 10.94
C ASN A 357 -21.51 -8.12 12.04
N LYS A 358 -21.69 -8.57 13.29
CA LYS A 358 -21.19 -7.88 14.48
C LYS A 358 -19.66 -7.81 14.57
N GLU A 359 -18.93 -8.80 14.06
CA GLU A 359 -17.46 -8.80 14.06
C GLU A 359 -16.88 -7.76 13.10
N VAL A 360 -17.54 -7.56 11.94
CA VAL A 360 -17.18 -6.49 11.01
C VAL A 360 -17.42 -5.12 11.64
N HIS A 361 -18.50 -4.95 12.40
CA HIS A 361 -18.75 -3.73 13.17
C HIS A 361 -17.67 -3.51 14.25
N LEU A 362 -17.30 -4.53 15.02
CA LEU A 362 -16.20 -4.44 15.99
C LEU A 362 -14.86 -4.11 15.33
N SER A 363 -14.66 -4.52 14.07
CA SER A 363 -13.47 -4.16 13.29
C SER A 363 -13.43 -2.65 12.99
N ARG A 364 -14.57 -2.03 12.67
CA ARG A 364 -14.69 -0.56 12.52
C ARG A 364 -14.34 0.17 13.81
N ASP A 365 -14.88 -0.28 14.94
CA ASP A 365 -14.64 0.36 16.25
C ASP A 365 -13.18 0.23 16.71
N LEU A 366 -12.56 -0.92 16.43
CA LEU A 366 -11.12 -1.11 16.62
C LEU A 366 -10.31 -0.13 15.77
N ILE A 367 -10.67 0.06 14.50
CA ILE A 367 -10.02 1.04 13.63
C ILE A 367 -10.19 2.47 14.15
N GLY A 368 -11.38 2.84 14.63
CA GLY A 368 -11.62 4.13 15.27
C GLY A 368 -10.67 4.36 16.46
N SER A 369 -10.57 3.37 17.35
CA SER A 369 -9.67 3.42 18.52
C SER A 369 -8.18 3.49 18.14
N GLN A 370 -7.76 2.71 17.14
CA GLN A 370 -6.40 2.74 16.62
C GLN A 370 -6.07 4.09 15.96
N LEU A 371 -7.02 4.64 15.20
CA LEU A 371 -6.87 5.93 14.53
C LEU A 371 -6.77 7.06 15.55
N ALA A 372 -7.61 7.07 16.59
CA ALA A 372 -7.52 8.01 17.70
C ALA A 372 -6.11 8.05 18.30
N LYS A 373 -5.54 6.87 18.55
CA LYS A 373 -4.17 6.75 19.08
C LYS A 373 -3.09 7.24 18.11
N LEU A 374 -3.27 7.00 16.80
CA LEU A 374 -2.32 7.42 15.77
C LEU A 374 -2.35 8.93 15.51
N LEU A 375 -3.52 9.55 15.58
CA LEU A 375 -3.69 10.99 15.37
C LEU A 375 -3.30 11.78 16.63
N GLY A 376 -3.50 11.22 17.82
CA GLY A 376 -3.16 11.87 19.09
C GLY A 376 -3.76 13.26 19.18
N ASN A 377 -2.96 14.24 19.60
CA ASN A 377 -3.41 15.63 19.76
C ASN A 377 -3.55 16.42 18.44
N THR A 378 -3.43 15.75 17.28
CA THR A 378 -3.64 16.39 15.97
C THR A 378 -5.13 16.63 15.70
N VAL A 379 -6.01 15.90 16.38
CA VAL A 379 -7.47 16.01 16.31
C VAL A 379 -8.05 15.95 17.73
N ASP A 380 -9.21 16.56 17.94
CA ASP A 380 -9.87 16.61 19.25
C ASP A 380 -10.54 15.28 19.61
N ALA A 381 -11.09 14.59 18.61
CA ALA A 381 -11.78 13.32 18.79
C ALA A 381 -11.80 12.49 17.50
N VAL A 382 -11.89 11.18 17.65
CA VAL A 382 -12.17 10.22 16.58
C VAL A 382 -13.35 9.38 17.00
N GLU A 383 -14.44 9.49 16.26
CA GLU A 383 -15.68 8.73 16.46
C GLU A 383 -15.91 7.78 15.28
N THR A 384 -16.87 6.88 15.42
CA THR A 384 -17.28 5.95 14.35
C THR A 384 -18.76 6.11 14.02
N ALA A 385 -19.11 5.89 12.75
CA ALA A 385 -20.49 5.81 12.28
C ALA A 385 -20.60 4.80 11.14
N SER A 386 -21.80 4.35 10.83
CA SER A 386 -22.09 3.62 9.59
C SER A 386 -22.88 4.49 8.63
N MET A 387 -22.72 4.27 7.33
CA MET A 387 -23.56 4.93 6.34
C MET A 387 -25.01 4.47 6.44
N GLU A 388 -25.24 3.16 6.59
CA GLU A 388 -26.57 2.54 6.69
C GLU A 388 -26.70 1.64 7.94
N GLY A 389 -27.92 1.57 8.48
CA GLY A 389 -28.20 0.79 9.69
C GLY A 389 -28.45 -0.70 9.43
N LEU A 390 -28.92 -1.08 8.24
CA LEU A 390 -29.28 -2.46 7.87
C LEU A 390 -30.17 -3.19 8.90
N GLY A 391 -31.00 -2.45 9.64
CA GLY A 391 -31.84 -2.98 10.72
C GLY A 391 -31.06 -3.54 11.91
N LYS A 392 -29.82 -3.08 12.14
CA LYS A 392 -28.96 -3.47 13.25
C LYS A 392 -28.61 -2.25 14.11
N ASP A 393 -29.06 -2.25 15.36
CA ASP A 393 -28.83 -1.15 16.30
C ASP A 393 -27.34 -0.84 16.53
N PHE A 394 -26.47 -1.85 16.41
CA PHE A 394 -25.02 -1.65 16.57
C PHE A 394 -24.38 -0.82 15.42
N ASN A 395 -25.08 -0.60 14.30
CA ASN A 395 -24.56 0.29 13.26
C ASN A 395 -24.76 1.77 13.61
N GLU A 396 -25.55 2.10 14.64
CA GLU A 396 -25.71 3.48 15.10
C GLU A 396 -24.40 4.03 15.74
N PRO A 397 -24.15 5.34 15.63
CA PRO A 397 -24.93 6.30 14.87
C PRO A 397 -24.76 6.15 13.35
N LEU A 398 -25.82 6.44 12.61
CA LEU A 398 -25.72 6.61 11.15
C LEU A 398 -25.00 7.91 10.79
N LEU A 399 -24.30 7.95 9.66
CA LEU A 399 -23.61 9.17 9.17
C LEU A 399 -24.56 10.38 9.12
N ALA A 400 -25.82 10.15 8.74
CA ALA A 400 -26.84 11.19 8.65
C ALA A 400 -27.24 11.81 10.00
N THR A 401 -27.02 11.12 11.12
CA THR A 401 -27.41 11.55 12.48
C THR A 401 -26.22 11.71 13.43
N ALA A 402 -25.04 11.20 13.05
CA ALA A 402 -23.84 11.19 13.88
C ALA A 402 -23.39 12.59 14.30
N PHE A 403 -23.55 13.59 13.43
CA PHE A 403 -23.14 14.96 13.72
C PHE A 403 -23.92 15.56 14.89
N ASP A 404 -25.24 15.35 14.93
CA ASP A 404 -26.08 15.78 16.04
C ASP A 404 -25.82 14.95 17.30
N GLN A 405 -25.72 13.63 17.17
CA GLN A 405 -25.52 12.74 18.33
C GLN A 405 -24.17 12.95 19.03
N TYR A 406 -23.13 13.30 18.28
CA TYR A 406 -21.81 13.60 18.83
C TYR A 406 -21.59 15.09 19.11
N GLU A 407 -22.64 15.92 19.02
CA GLU A 407 -22.59 17.36 19.29
C GLU A 407 -21.52 18.09 18.44
N MET A 408 -21.38 17.68 17.17
CA MET A 408 -20.47 18.28 16.20
C MET A 408 -21.14 19.51 15.57
N HIS A 409 -20.97 20.69 16.17
CA HIS A 409 -21.67 21.91 15.70
C HIS A 409 -20.77 22.99 15.08
N SER A 410 -19.44 22.87 15.19
CA SER A 410 -18.48 23.83 14.62
C SER A 410 -17.11 23.20 14.41
N GLY A 411 -16.26 23.87 13.62
CA GLY A 411 -14.91 23.41 13.29
C GLY A 411 -14.89 22.50 12.06
N LEU A 412 -13.83 21.71 11.92
CA LEU A 412 -13.64 20.78 10.80
C LEU A 412 -13.99 19.36 11.24
N VAL A 413 -14.90 18.71 10.51
CA VAL A 413 -15.15 17.26 10.63
C VAL A 413 -14.63 16.54 9.39
N ILE A 414 -13.67 15.63 9.59
CA ILE A 414 -13.13 14.78 8.53
C ILE A 414 -13.85 13.43 8.56
N VAL A 415 -14.61 13.14 7.50
CA VAL A 415 -15.23 11.84 7.26
C VAL A 415 -14.17 10.91 6.64
N ALA A 416 -13.61 10.02 7.46
CA ALA A 416 -12.60 9.05 7.06
C ALA A 416 -13.26 7.76 6.55
N LEU A 417 -13.21 7.54 5.23
CA LEU A 417 -13.88 6.42 4.58
C LEU A 417 -13.13 5.09 4.82
N LEU A 418 -13.73 4.20 5.61
CA LEU A 418 -13.35 2.80 5.76
C LEU A 418 -13.95 1.94 4.63
N TYR A 419 -13.64 2.32 3.40
CA TYR A 419 -14.07 1.65 2.18
C TYR A 419 -12.84 1.16 1.42
N LEU A 420 -12.92 0.00 0.79
CA LEU A 420 -11.80 -0.54 0.01
C LEU A 420 -11.60 0.22 -1.29
N SER A 421 -12.68 0.57 -1.97
CA SER A 421 -12.65 1.16 -3.30
C SER A 421 -13.73 2.21 -3.42
N SER A 422 -13.61 3.03 -4.45
CA SER A 422 -14.69 3.94 -4.82
C SER A 422 -15.87 3.14 -5.35
N ASP A 423 -17.07 3.41 -4.84
CA ASP A 423 -18.31 2.83 -5.34
C ASP A 423 -19.38 3.93 -5.53
N GLN A 424 -20.63 3.51 -5.74
CA GLN A 424 -21.75 4.44 -5.90
C GLN A 424 -21.98 5.34 -4.67
N HIS A 425 -21.50 4.94 -3.50
CA HIS A 425 -21.68 5.67 -2.26
C HIS A 425 -20.58 6.70 -2.06
N THR A 426 -19.34 6.36 -2.41
CA THR A 426 -18.15 7.18 -2.09
C THR A 426 -17.66 8.06 -3.24
N GLY A 427 -18.22 7.92 -4.45
CA GLY A 427 -17.90 8.76 -5.61
C GLY A 427 -18.49 10.18 -5.53
N ALA A 428 -18.03 11.09 -6.40
CA ALA A 428 -18.63 12.43 -6.53
C ALA A 428 -20.10 12.30 -6.96
N GLY A 429 -21.02 12.96 -6.24
CA GLY A 429 -22.46 12.79 -6.43
C GLY A 429 -23.03 11.46 -5.91
N GLY A 430 -22.25 10.68 -5.14
CA GLY A 430 -22.71 9.47 -4.46
C GLY A 430 -23.47 9.74 -3.17
N ASP A 431 -23.95 8.67 -2.52
CA ASP A 431 -24.79 8.78 -1.31
C ASP A 431 -24.10 9.52 -0.16
N ILE A 432 -22.80 9.30 0.05
CA ILE A 432 -22.04 10.01 1.09
C ILE A 432 -21.97 11.50 0.80
N ASP A 433 -21.74 11.89 -0.46
CA ASP A 433 -21.74 13.30 -0.86
C ASP A 433 -23.12 13.92 -0.59
N GLY A 434 -24.21 13.24 -0.99
CA GLY A 434 -25.58 13.69 -0.70
C GLY A 434 -25.90 13.81 0.79
N ILE A 435 -25.37 12.93 1.64
CA ILE A 435 -25.49 13.04 3.11
C ILE A 435 -24.69 14.23 3.62
N VAL A 436 -23.43 14.39 3.19
CA VAL A 436 -22.55 15.49 3.59
C VAL A 436 -23.11 16.85 3.18
N GLN A 437 -23.67 16.99 1.97
CA GLN A 437 -24.31 18.24 1.54
C GLN A 437 -25.49 18.62 2.43
N ARG A 438 -26.32 17.65 2.82
CA ARG A 438 -27.43 17.89 3.77
C ARG A 438 -26.93 18.32 5.14
N ILE A 439 -25.86 17.68 5.64
CA ILE A 439 -25.23 18.05 6.92
C ILE A 439 -24.71 19.48 6.87
N LYS A 440 -23.97 19.86 5.80
CA LYS A 440 -23.47 21.24 5.60
C LYS A 440 -24.60 22.26 5.56
N ALA A 441 -25.73 21.92 4.94
CA ALA A 441 -26.90 22.80 4.89
C ALA A 441 -27.54 23.00 6.28
N SER A 442 -27.57 21.97 7.12
CA SER A 442 -28.10 22.03 8.49
C SER A 442 -27.12 22.62 9.51
N HIS A 443 -25.82 22.60 9.21
CA HIS A 443 -24.75 23.05 10.11
C HIS A 443 -23.83 24.06 9.43
N PRO A 444 -24.24 25.35 9.31
CA PRO A 444 -23.49 26.35 8.56
C PRO A 444 -22.12 26.71 9.15
N ASN A 445 -21.87 26.38 10.42
CA ASN A 445 -20.61 26.63 11.12
C ASN A 445 -19.62 25.45 11.05
N LEU A 446 -20.00 24.36 10.36
CA LEU A 446 -19.14 23.20 10.16
C LEU A 446 -18.50 23.24 8.77
N ASP A 447 -17.21 22.98 8.73
CA ASP A 447 -16.57 22.48 7.52
C ASP A 447 -16.55 20.95 7.57
N VAL A 448 -16.80 20.32 6.43
CA VAL A 448 -16.80 18.85 6.30
C VAL A 448 -15.95 18.46 5.10
N ALA A 449 -14.94 17.64 5.36
CA ALA A 449 -14.07 17.07 4.34
C ALA A 449 -14.17 15.55 4.35
N VAL A 450 -14.00 14.91 3.19
CA VAL A 450 -14.13 13.45 3.04
C VAL A 450 -12.83 12.89 2.47
N THR A 451 -12.28 11.85 3.09
CA THR A 451 -11.09 11.18 2.54
C THR A 451 -11.46 10.35 1.32
N SER A 452 -10.53 10.10 0.41
CA SER A 452 -10.70 9.00 -0.56
C SER A 452 -10.73 7.63 0.15
N PRO A 453 -11.37 6.59 -0.41
CA PRO A 453 -11.30 5.21 0.07
C PRO A 453 -9.86 4.69 0.19
N LEU A 454 -9.67 3.53 0.83
CA LEU A 454 -8.36 2.89 1.01
C LEU A 454 -7.64 2.68 -0.34
N GLY A 455 -8.37 2.26 -1.37
CA GLY A 455 -7.87 2.01 -2.73
C GLY A 455 -6.81 0.93 -2.78
N SER A 456 -5.86 1.06 -3.71
CA SER A 456 -4.69 0.18 -3.86
C SER A 456 -3.47 0.64 -3.06
N HIS A 457 -3.67 1.30 -1.90
CA HIS A 457 -2.60 1.92 -1.12
C HIS A 457 -1.44 0.94 -0.82
N PRO A 458 -0.15 1.34 -0.93
CA PRO A 458 1.00 0.42 -0.80
C PRO A 458 1.04 -0.40 0.50
N ILE A 459 0.59 0.18 1.62
CA ILE A 459 0.45 -0.54 2.90
C ILE A 459 -0.42 -1.79 2.77
N LEU A 460 -1.45 -1.82 1.90
CA LEU A 460 -2.25 -3.02 1.66
C LEU A 460 -1.44 -4.12 0.98
N THR A 461 -0.57 -3.78 0.03
CA THR A 461 0.34 -4.76 -0.58
C THR A 461 1.30 -5.35 0.46
N ASP A 462 1.84 -4.52 1.36
CA ASP A 462 2.69 -5.01 2.47
C ASP A 462 1.89 -5.94 3.40
N MET A 463 0.66 -5.54 3.75
CA MET A 463 -0.25 -6.37 4.56
C MET A 463 -0.51 -7.73 3.91
N LEU A 464 -0.93 -7.75 2.65
CA LEU A 464 -1.26 -8.99 1.95
C LEU A 464 -0.03 -9.88 1.74
N THR A 465 1.16 -9.29 1.58
CA THR A 465 2.42 -10.02 1.56
C THR A 465 2.67 -10.76 2.87
N ASP A 466 2.52 -10.08 4.02
CA ASP A 466 2.66 -10.73 5.32
C ASP A 466 1.59 -11.82 5.53
N ARG A 467 0.34 -11.54 5.13
CA ARG A 467 -0.78 -12.50 5.22
C ARG A 467 -0.54 -13.75 4.38
N TYR A 468 0.07 -13.59 3.21
CA TYR A 468 0.50 -14.70 2.39
C TYR A 468 1.51 -15.58 3.13
N PHE A 469 2.60 -15.01 3.64
CA PHE A 469 3.61 -15.77 4.37
C PHE A 469 3.08 -16.40 5.66
N GLU A 470 2.19 -15.71 6.38
CA GLU A 470 1.47 -16.27 7.52
C GLU A 470 0.60 -17.49 7.11
N ALA A 471 -0.08 -17.42 5.97
CA ALA A 471 -0.95 -18.48 5.49
C ALA A 471 -0.17 -19.75 5.07
N ILE A 472 1.04 -19.58 4.54
CA ILE A 472 1.89 -20.69 4.08
C ILE A 472 2.97 -21.09 5.09
N LYS A 473 2.96 -20.54 6.31
CA LYS A 473 4.03 -20.76 7.29
C LYS A 473 4.24 -22.24 7.65
N ASP A 474 3.17 -23.04 7.56
CA ASP A 474 3.15 -24.47 7.88
C ASP A 474 3.20 -25.35 6.61
N TRP A 475 3.58 -24.77 5.46
CA TRP A 475 3.50 -25.44 4.16
C TRP A 475 4.67 -26.34 3.79
#